data_AF-A0A529WYH8-F1
#
_entry.id   AF-A0A529WYH8-F1
#
_cell.length_a   1.000
_cell.length_b   1.000
_cell.length_c   1.000
_cell.angle_alpha   90.00
_cell.angle_beta   90.00
_cell.angle_gamma   90.00
#
_symmetry.space_group_name_H-M   'P 1'
#
loop_
_entity.id
_entity.type
_entity.pdbx_description
1 polymer ?
#
loop_
_entity_poly.entity_id
_entity_poly.type
_entity_poly.pdbx_seq_one_letter_code
_entity_poly.pdbx_strand_id
1 'polypeptide(L)' 'MSAGAEVYTRTVKVLDAYERAALVRDNDTGREGWISLAHADLSPAGPLHVLTVSVEVARDAGLLPN' A
#
# COMPACT_ATOMS: atom_id res chain seq x y z
N MET A 1 -7.06 24.93 8.59
CA MET A 1 -7.84 23.68 8.46
C MET A 1 -6.90 22.66 7.84
N SER A 2 -6.38 21.73 8.62
CA SER A 2 -5.52 20.67 8.07
C SER A 2 -6.42 19.77 7.23
N ALA A 3 -6.28 19.82 5.91
CA ALA A 3 -6.85 18.77 5.06
C ALA A 3 -6.30 17.46 5.60
N GLY A 4 -7.17 16.58 6.12
CA GLY A 4 -6.74 15.25 6.54
C GLY A 4 -6.02 14.61 5.36
N ALA A 5 -4.80 14.11 5.58
CA ALA A 5 -4.05 13.46 4.53
C ALA A 5 -4.94 12.40 3.88
N GLU A 6 -5.14 12.47 2.57
CA GLU A 6 -5.98 11.52 1.87
C GLU A 6 -5.34 10.14 1.96
N VAL A 7 -6.12 9.14 2.40
CA VAL A 7 -5.64 7.81 2.71
C VAL A 7 -6.08 6.83 1.63
N TYR A 8 -5.15 5.99 1.19
CA TYR A 8 -5.39 4.84 0.35
C TYR A 8 -5.50 3.58 1.20
N THR A 9 -6.70 2.99 1.25
CA THR A 9 -6.94 1.70 1.93
C THR A 9 -7.44 0.67 0.93
N ARG A 10 -6.68 -0.41 0.75
CA ARG A 10 -7.01 -1.52 -0.16
C ARG A 10 -6.50 -2.85 0.35
N THR A 11 -7.13 -3.91 -0.14
CA THR A 11 -6.63 -5.27 0.05
C THR A 11 -5.53 -5.53 -0.98
N VAL A 12 -4.39 -6.04 -0.51
CA VAL A 12 -3.21 -6.34 -1.33
C VAL A 12 -2.70 -7.75 -1.07
N LYS A 13 -2.00 -8.30 -2.07
CA LYS A 13 -1.18 -9.49 -1.89
C LYS A 13 0.27 -9.05 -1.67
N VAL A 14 0.89 -9.48 -0.58
CA VAL A 14 2.34 -9.32 -0.39
C VAL A 14 3.04 -10.37 -1.24
N LEU A 15 3.89 -9.93 -2.16
CA LEU A 15 4.65 -10.79 -3.07
C LEU A 15 6.06 -11.06 -2.54
N ASP A 16 6.67 -10.05 -1.92
CA ASP A 16 7.99 -10.13 -1.27
C ASP A 16 8.04 -9.12 -0.11
N ALA A 17 8.82 -9.42 0.93
CA ALA A 17 8.94 -8.56 2.11
C ALA A 17 10.35 -8.58 2.70
N TYR A 18 10.87 -7.38 2.94
CA TYR A 18 12.13 -7.11 3.63
C TYR A 18 11.85 -6.36 4.93
N GLU A 19 12.88 -6.17 5.77
CA GLU A 19 12.75 -5.49 7.06
C GLU A 19 12.08 -4.10 7.00
N ARG A 20 12.17 -3.38 5.87
CA ARG A 20 11.70 -1.98 5.74
C ARG A 20 10.79 -1.73 4.55
N ALA A 21 10.55 -2.72 3.70
CA ALA A 21 9.74 -2.55 2.49
C ALA A 21 9.07 -3.85 2.08
N ALA A 22 7.91 -3.74 1.43
CA ALA A 22 7.20 -4.87 0.87
C ALA A 22 6.82 -4.59 -0.59
N LEU A 23 6.96 -5.60 -1.44
CA LEU A 23 6.37 -5.61 -2.77
C LEU A 23 4.95 -6.11 -2.64
N VAL A 24 4.00 -5.28 -3.03
CA VAL A 24 2.58 -5.60 -2.94
C VAL A 24 1.93 -5.54 -4.31
N ARG A 25 0.92 -6.38 -4.52
CA ARG A 25 -0.01 -6.29 -5.65
C ARG A 25 -1.38 -5.88 -5.13
N ASP A 26 -1.90 -4.78 -5.64
CA ASP A 26 -3.27 -4.35 -5.36
C ASP A 26 -4.27 -5.36 -5.92
N ASN A 27 -5.22 -5.79 -5.10
CA ASN A 27 -6.14 -6.87 -5.46
C ASN A 27 -7.19 -6.43 -6.50
N ASP A 28 -7.54 -5.15 -6.54
CA ASP A 28 -8.61 -4.65 -7.40
C ASP A 28 -8.07 -4.22 -8.77
N THR A 29 -6.89 -3.59 -8.78
CA THR A 29 -6.27 -3.03 -9.99
C THR A 29 -5.20 -3.93 -10.59
N GLY A 30 -4.67 -4.89 -9.83
CA GLY A 30 -3.55 -5.73 -10.24
C GLY A 30 -2.20 -5.01 -10.32
N ARG A 31 -2.13 -3.73 -9.95
CA ARG A 31 -0.91 -2.93 -9.96
C ARG A 31 0.04 -3.40 -8.88
N GLU A 32 1.33 -3.33 -9.16
CA GLU A 32 2.38 -3.71 -8.22
C GLU A 32 3.20 -2.49 -7.83
N GLY A 33 3.65 -2.47 -6.58
CA GLY A 33 4.42 -1.36 -6.04
C GLY A 33 5.25 -1.76 -4.83
N TRP A 34 6.43 -1.15 -4.71
CA TRP A 34 7.24 -1.21 -3.50
C TRP A 34 6.74 -0.17 -2.50
N ILE A 35 6.36 -0.64 -1.31
CA ILE A 35 5.89 0.21 -0.23
C ILE A 35 6.90 0.20 0.91
N SER A 36 7.26 1.38 1.42
CA SER A 36 8.01 1.50 2.65
C SER A 36 7.12 1.19 3.86
N LEU A 37 7.52 0.23 4.68
CA LEU A 37 6.79 -0.15 5.90
C LEU A 37 6.89 0.90 7.01
N ALA A 38 7.76 1.91 6.86
CA ALA A 38 7.82 3.05 7.78
C ALA A 38 6.64 4.03 7.59
N HIS A 39 5.96 3.96 6.44
CA HIS A 39 4.88 4.87 6.05
C HIS A 39 3.57 4.13 5.73
N ALA A 40 3.50 2.84 6.08
CA ALA A 40 2.39 1.97 5.76
C ALA A 40 1.96 1.16 6.98
N ASP A 41 0.65 1.06 7.17
CA ASP A 41 0.06 -0.01 7.95
C ASP A 41 -0.27 -1.16 7.00
N LEU A 42 0.21 -2.36 7.33
CA LEU A 42 -0.01 -3.56 6.56
C LEU A 42 -0.48 -4.66 7.51
N SER A 43 -1.79 -4.81 7.59
CA SER A 43 -2.45 -5.70 8.54
C SER A 43 -2.90 -7.00 7.85
N PRO A 44 -2.66 -8.19 8.44
CA PRO A 44 -3.12 -9.46 7.86
C PRO A 44 -4.65 -9.55 7.73
N ALA A 45 -5.13 -10.08 6.60
CA ALA A 45 -6.55 -10.29 6.30
C ALA A 45 -6.77 -11.64 5.57
N GLY A 46 -6.44 -12.74 6.25
CA GLY A 46 -6.47 -14.09 5.68
C GLY A 46 -5.29 -14.32 4.74
N PRO A 47 -5.51 -14.77 3.48
CA PRO A 47 -4.43 -14.95 2.50
C PRO A 47 -3.90 -13.62 1.91
N LEU A 48 -4.56 -12.49 2.22
CA LEU A 48 -4.22 -11.15 1.77
C LEU A 48 -3.90 -10.25 2.97
N HIS A 49 -3.57 -8.98 2.69
CA HIS A 49 -3.33 -7.95 3.70
C HIS A 49 -4.17 -6.71 3.38
N VAL A 50 -4.58 -5.96 4.39
CA VAL A 50 -5.10 -4.60 4.22
C VAL A 50 -3.92 -3.65 4.30
N LEU A 51 -3.65 -2.94 3.22
CA LEU A 51 -2.69 -1.85 3.14
C LEU A 51 -3.41 -0.53 3.39
N THR A 52 -2.88 0.27 4.31
CA THR A 52 -3.28 1.64 4.55
C THR A 52 -2.05 2.56 4.50
N VAL A 53 -2.04 3.47 3.53
CA VAL A 53 -0.95 4.45 3.29
C VAL A 53 -1.54 5.81 2.88
N SER A 54 -0.74 6.87 2.82
CA SER A 54 -1.19 8.09 2.16
C SER A 54 -1.34 7.88 0.64
N VAL A 55 -2.22 8.65 0.00
CA VAL A 55 -2.38 8.64 -1.46
C VAL A 55 -1.08 9.00 -2.18
N GLU A 56 -0.28 9.90 -1.61
CA GLU A 56 1.04 10.26 -2.14
C GLU A 56 1.97 9.04 -2.19
N VAL A 57 2.09 8.30 -1.09
CA VAL A 57 2.90 7.07 -1.04
C VAL A 57 2.37 6.02 -2.02
N ALA A 58 1.05 5.88 -2.15
CA ALA A 58 0.45 4.96 -3.12
C ALA A 58 0.72 5.35 -4.58
N ARG A 59 0.73 6.65 -4.91
CA ARG A 59 1.09 7.16 -6.25
C ARG A 59 2.58 6.96 -6.53
N ASP A 60 3.44 7.31 -5.59
CA ASP A 60 4.89 7.14 -5.70
C ASP A 60 5.28 5.66 -5.88
N ALA A 61 4.53 4.76 -5.24
CA ALA A 61 4.70 3.32 -5.40
C ALA A 61 4.08 2.76 -6.69
N GLY A 62 3.34 3.56 -7.47
CA GLY A 62 2.69 3.13 -8.72
C GLY A 62 1.36 2.37 -8.55
N LEU A 63 0.80 2.33 -7.33
CA LEU A 63 -0.48 1.69 -7.04
C LEU A 63 -1.68 2.54 -7.50
N LEU A 64 -1.49 3.85 -7.60
CA LEU A 64 -2.46 4.79 -8.16
C LEU A 64 -1.93 5.44 -9.44
N PRO A 65 -2.82 5.83 -10.37
CA PRO A 65 -2.43 6.71 -11.47
C PRO A 65 -2.03 8.09 -10.95
N ASN A 66 -1.11 8.75 -11.67
CA ASN A 66 -0.76 10.16 -11.45
C ASN A 66 -1.88 11.09 -11.90
#